data_AF-A0A1N6ENV2-F1
#
_entry.id   AF-A0A1N6ENV2-F1
#
_cell.length_a   1.000
_cell.length_b   1.000
_cell.length_c   1.000
_cell.angle_alpha   90.00
_cell.angle_beta   90.00
_cell.angle_gamma   90.00
#
_symmetry.space_group_name_H-M   'P 1'
#
loop_
_entity.id
_entity.type
_entity.pdbx_description
1 polymer ?
#
loop_
_entity_poly.entity_id
_entity_poly.type
_entity_poly.pdbx_seq_one_letter_code
_entity_poly.pdbx_strand_id
1 'polypeptide(L)'
;MESKYGFLKMSLPEFVAWIQEQRIARTILTVQQHHTWSPSYIHFNGSNHFERQSAMKNYHVRNNGWQDIGQHFTSFPDGSIVTGRSLELTPACIYGANRDSICMEHFGNFDKGGDEMTPEQRETVVGMTAALCDKFRLPLNSFSIIYHHWFDLNTGKRNNGTGNNKSCPGSNFFGGNKIDDFNRNFLPLVSQKLQGRPAPAPPAAIQKYVVVTANLLNVREAPSGSAPKASDRGAAQLGSILRIYDESNGWLKISNSQSHWVYGQYTIEVKRATVNANVLRVRSGPGTNFSIVDNLMESEEVFISEEENGWCKISLEEKWLSKNYLNFS
;
A
#
# COMPACT_ATOMS: atom_id res chain seq x y z
N MET A 1 0.63 -0.27 24.79
CA MET A 1 1.36 0.37 23.68
C MET A 1 2.44 1.28 24.25
N GLU A 2 3.62 1.31 23.62
CA GLU A 2 4.75 2.17 24.03
C GLU A 2 5.13 3.10 22.89
N SER A 3 5.58 4.33 23.18
CA SER A 3 6.02 5.28 22.15
C SER A 3 7.42 5.82 22.43
N LYS A 4 8.27 5.87 21.39
CA LYS A 4 9.63 6.43 21.46
C LYS A 4 10.09 6.84 20.05
N TYR A 5 10.85 7.93 19.96
CA TYR A 5 11.40 8.47 18.69
C TYR A 5 10.35 8.74 17.59
N GLY A 6 9.08 8.99 17.98
CA GLY A 6 7.98 9.18 17.03
C GLY A 6 7.40 7.88 16.47
N PHE A 7 7.80 6.72 16.98
CA PHE A 7 7.23 5.41 16.64
C PHE A 7 6.40 4.87 17.79
N LEU A 8 5.45 4.00 17.46
CA LEU A 8 4.58 3.29 18.39
C LEU A 8 4.87 1.79 18.29
N LYS A 9 5.14 1.14 19.43
CA LYS A 9 5.28 -0.31 19.56
C LYS A 9 4.00 -0.90 20.14
N MET A 10 3.54 -1.98 19.51
CA MET A 10 2.28 -2.66 19.79
C MET A 10 2.50 -4.18 19.78
N SER A 11 1.72 -4.90 20.59
CA SER A 11 1.42 -6.31 20.36
C SER A 11 0.47 -6.48 19.17
N LEU A 12 0.31 -7.70 18.66
CA LEU A 12 -0.65 -7.97 17.59
C LEU A 12 -2.09 -7.57 17.94
N PRO A 13 -2.66 -7.91 19.12
CA PRO A 13 -4.02 -7.48 19.47
C PRO A 13 -4.17 -5.95 19.54
N GLU A 14 -3.17 -5.24 20.07
CA GLU A 14 -3.17 -3.77 20.11
C GLU A 14 -3.12 -3.19 18.68
N PHE A 15 -2.31 -3.75 17.79
CA PHE A 15 -2.25 -3.33 16.39
C PHE A 15 -3.59 -3.53 15.68
N VAL A 16 -4.27 -4.67 15.88
CA VAL A 16 -5.57 -4.96 15.29
C VAL A 16 -6.61 -3.92 15.72
N ALA A 17 -6.66 -3.57 17.01
CA ALA A 17 -7.55 -2.50 17.49
C ALA A 17 -7.15 -1.14 16.90
N TRP A 18 -5.87 -0.79 16.98
CA TRP A 18 -5.33 0.50 16.54
C TRP A 18 -5.55 0.76 15.05
N ILE A 19 -5.31 -0.23 14.18
CA ILE A 19 -5.46 -0.06 12.72
C ILE A 19 -6.93 0.14 12.32
N GLN A 20 -7.87 -0.45 13.05
CA GLN A 20 -9.30 -0.26 12.84
C GLN A 20 -9.76 1.15 13.22
N GLU A 21 -9.11 1.77 14.20
CA GLU A 21 -9.34 3.16 14.57
C GLU A 21 -8.71 4.15 13.58
N GLN A 22 -7.63 3.76 12.88
CA GLN A 22 -6.95 4.68 11.96
C GLN A 22 -7.88 5.21 10.87
N ARG A 23 -7.65 6.47 10.52
CA ARG A 23 -8.39 7.21 9.52
C ARG A 23 -7.41 7.73 8.49
N ILE A 24 -7.59 7.30 7.24
CA ILE A 24 -6.72 7.72 6.14
C ILE A 24 -7.58 8.28 5.00
N ALA A 25 -7.07 9.29 4.31
CA ALA A 25 -7.74 9.89 3.17
C ALA A 25 -7.55 9.06 1.90
N ARG A 26 -6.34 8.52 1.68
CA ARG A 26 -5.99 7.81 0.45
C ARG A 26 -6.62 6.42 0.36
N THR A 27 -6.90 6.02 -0.88
CA THR A 27 -7.33 4.66 -1.23
C THR A 27 -6.13 3.72 -1.19
N ILE A 28 -6.30 2.57 -0.54
CA ILE A 28 -5.31 1.49 -0.48
C ILE A 28 -5.86 0.32 -1.30
N LEU A 29 -5.01 -0.25 -2.13
CA LEU A 29 -5.29 -1.37 -3.02
C LEU A 29 -4.42 -2.59 -2.74
N THR A 30 -3.23 -2.39 -2.15
CA THR A 30 -2.32 -3.51 -1.86
C THR A 30 -1.63 -3.39 -0.50
N VAL A 31 -1.16 -4.54 -0.01
CA VAL A 31 -0.21 -4.66 1.09
C VAL A 31 1.04 -5.39 0.59
N GLN A 32 2.21 -4.88 0.96
CA GLN A 32 3.51 -5.37 0.52
C GLN A 32 4.20 -6.13 1.65
N GLN A 33 4.71 -7.32 1.34
CA GLN A 33 5.50 -8.13 2.26
C GLN A 33 6.99 -7.96 1.94
N HIS A 34 7.75 -7.57 2.96
CA HIS A 34 9.19 -7.38 2.90
C HIS A 34 9.89 -8.07 4.06
N HIS A 35 11.20 -8.30 3.89
CA HIS A 35 12.10 -8.57 5.00
C HIS A 35 13.23 -7.55 5.00
N THR A 36 13.73 -7.22 6.19
CA THR A 36 14.82 -6.23 6.28
C THR A 36 16.08 -6.74 5.60
N TRP A 37 16.34 -8.05 5.61
CA TRP A 37 17.59 -8.73 5.23
C TRP A 37 18.78 -8.29 6.10
N SER A 38 19.02 -7.00 6.20
CA SER A 38 19.86 -6.33 7.19
C SER A 38 19.17 -5.04 7.64
N PRO A 39 18.94 -4.81 8.95
CA PRO A 39 19.30 -5.69 10.06
C PRO A 39 18.57 -7.04 10.04
N SER A 40 19.07 -8.02 10.77
CA SER A 40 18.53 -9.39 10.90
C SER A 40 18.55 -9.80 12.37
N TYR A 41 18.15 -11.02 12.73
CA TYR A 41 17.99 -11.42 14.14
C TYR A 41 19.26 -11.21 14.99
N ILE A 42 20.46 -11.35 14.41
CA ILE A 42 21.73 -11.10 15.12
C ILE A 42 21.85 -9.66 15.67
N HIS A 43 21.05 -8.73 15.15
CA HIS A 43 21.01 -7.33 15.56
C HIS A 43 19.92 -7.04 16.59
N PHE A 44 19.09 -8.02 16.95
CA PHE A 44 18.01 -7.89 17.91
C PHE A 44 18.41 -8.48 19.27
N ASN A 45 18.27 -7.70 20.34
CA ASN A 45 18.64 -8.11 21.69
C ASN A 45 17.44 -8.29 22.63
N GLY A 46 16.23 -8.36 22.09
CA GLY A 46 14.98 -8.49 22.85
C GLY A 46 14.39 -7.18 23.37
N SER A 47 15.11 -6.05 23.31
CA SER A 47 14.65 -4.77 23.89
C SER A 47 14.93 -3.54 23.03
N ASN A 48 15.68 -3.69 21.92
CA ASN A 48 16.16 -2.57 21.11
C ASN A 48 15.26 -2.20 19.92
N HIS A 49 13.95 -2.47 19.98
CA HIS A 49 13.00 -2.27 18.87
C HIS A 49 13.03 -0.85 18.30
N PHE A 50 12.93 0.15 19.18
CA PHE A 50 12.92 1.55 18.78
C PHE A 50 14.27 2.00 18.23
N GLU A 51 15.38 1.50 18.78
CA GLU A 51 16.73 1.77 18.30
C GLU A 51 16.94 1.15 16.91
N ARG A 52 16.40 -0.06 16.66
CA ARG A 52 16.42 -0.69 15.33
C ARG A 52 15.56 0.08 14.33
N GLN A 53 14.36 0.48 14.71
CA GLN A 53 13.47 1.29 13.85
C GLN A 53 14.10 2.64 13.51
N SER A 54 14.67 3.32 14.50
CA SER A 54 15.37 4.59 14.34
C SER A 54 16.62 4.45 13.46
N ALA A 55 17.40 3.38 13.64
CA ALA A 55 18.57 3.12 12.79
C ALA A 55 18.19 2.88 11.33
N MET A 56 17.12 2.10 11.06
CA MET A 56 16.61 1.91 9.70
C MET A 56 16.10 3.22 9.09
N LYS A 57 15.35 4.03 9.84
CA LYS A 57 14.93 5.37 9.40
C LYS A 57 16.13 6.25 9.07
N ASN A 58 17.14 6.27 9.94
CA ASN A 58 18.34 7.06 9.71
C ASN A 58 19.07 6.64 8.44
N TYR A 59 19.22 5.33 8.19
CA TYR A 59 19.80 4.84 6.95
C TYR A 59 18.99 5.28 5.72
N HIS A 60 17.68 5.09 5.74
CA HIS A 60 16.81 5.52 4.64
C HIS A 60 16.89 7.03 4.38
N VAL A 61 16.95 7.86 5.42
CA VAL A 61 17.01 9.31 5.27
C VAL A 61 18.40 9.77 4.83
N ARG A 62 19.46 9.31 5.52
CA ARG A 62 20.82 9.83 5.37
C ARG A 62 21.59 9.18 4.22
N ASN A 63 21.38 7.88 3.98
CA ASN A 63 22.08 7.14 2.93
C ASN A 63 21.27 7.09 1.64
N ASN A 64 19.95 6.85 1.71
CA ASN A 64 19.13 6.77 0.49
C ASN A 64 18.52 8.12 0.08
N GLY A 65 18.63 9.16 0.91
CA GLY A 65 18.06 10.48 0.64
C GLY A 65 16.53 10.53 0.68
N TRP A 66 15.89 9.55 1.33
CA TRP A 66 14.43 9.51 1.45
C TRP A 66 13.94 10.49 2.50
N GLN A 67 12.69 10.94 2.39
CA GLN A 67 12.08 11.82 3.38
C GLN A 67 11.81 11.11 4.73
N ASP A 68 11.65 9.79 4.71
CA ASP A 68 11.32 8.98 5.87
C ASP A 68 11.75 7.51 5.65
N ILE A 69 11.61 6.69 6.69
CA ILE A 69 11.68 5.23 6.60
C ILE A 69 10.76 4.71 5.48
N GLY A 70 11.12 3.63 4.79
CA GLY A 70 10.40 3.16 3.60
C GLY A 70 9.03 2.53 3.91
N GLN A 71 9.00 1.69 4.94
CA GLN A 71 7.85 0.90 5.35
C GLN A 71 6.93 1.63 6.33
N HIS A 72 5.67 1.18 6.41
CA HIS A 72 4.70 1.69 7.40
C HIS A 72 4.81 0.97 8.73
N PHE A 73 5.17 -0.32 8.70
CA PHE A 73 5.25 -1.15 9.89
C PHE A 73 6.44 -2.08 9.82
N THR A 74 6.99 -2.41 10.99
CA THR A 74 8.00 -3.46 11.14
C THR A 74 7.56 -4.47 12.18
N SER A 75 7.56 -5.77 11.85
CA SER A 75 7.37 -6.84 12.85
C SER A 75 8.71 -7.36 13.35
N PHE A 76 8.80 -7.69 14.63
CA PHE A 76 10.02 -8.13 15.32
C PHE A 76 9.96 -9.59 15.77
N PRO A 77 11.10 -10.21 16.14
CA PRO A 77 11.19 -11.63 16.50
C PRO A 77 10.34 -12.02 17.72
N ASP A 78 10.01 -11.08 18.59
CA ASP A 78 9.15 -11.31 19.76
C ASP A 78 7.65 -11.13 19.46
N GLY A 79 7.29 -10.97 18.18
CA GLY A 79 5.91 -10.76 17.74
C GLY A 79 5.43 -9.31 17.90
N SER A 80 6.26 -8.38 18.38
CA SER A 80 5.87 -6.98 18.45
C SER A 80 5.90 -6.29 17.08
N ILE A 81 5.17 -5.18 16.98
CA ILE A 81 4.99 -4.37 15.78
C ILE A 81 5.38 -2.95 16.10
N VAL A 82 6.21 -2.33 15.27
CA VAL A 82 6.61 -0.92 15.40
C VAL A 82 6.16 -0.13 14.17
N THR A 83 5.56 1.03 14.37
CA THR A 83 5.18 1.93 13.27
C THR A 83 6.42 2.55 12.60
N GLY A 84 6.25 3.00 11.36
CA GLY A 84 7.28 3.65 10.55
C GLY A 84 6.70 4.87 9.85
N ARG A 85 6.63 4.81 8.53
CA ARG A 85 6.08 5.85 7.66
C ARG A 85 4.59 6.07 7.94
N SER A 86 4.16 7.34 7.86
CA SER A 86 2.75 7.72 7.93
C SER A 86 1.89 6.97 6.90
N LEU A 87 0.71 6.52 7.31
CA LEU A 87 -0.26 5.85 6.43
C LEU A 87 -0.80 6.74 5.30
N GLU A 88 -0.72 8.07 5.44
CA GLU A 88 -1.08 9.03 4.39
C GLU A 88 -0.01 9.16 3.30
N LEU A 89 1.20 8.65 3.55
CA LEU A 89 2.29 8.66 2.58
C LEU A 89 2.34 7.35 1.80
N THR A 90 2.62 7.43 0.51
CA THR A 90 3.02 6.28 -0.30
C THR A 90 4.32 5.68 0.26
N PRO A 91 4.48 4.34 0.35
CA PRO A 91 5.71 3.70 0.82
C PRO A 91 6.89 3.92 -0.14
N ALA A 92 8.09 3.61 0.31
CA ALA A 92 9.28 3.53 -0.54
C ALA A 92 9.91 2.14 -0.43
N CYS A 93 9.16 1.12 -0.85
CA CYS A 93 9.50 -0.28 -0.64
C CYS A 93 9.72 -1.04 -1.95
N ILE A 94 8.71 -1.07 -2.84
CA ILE A 94 8.78 -1.74 -4.14
C ILE A 94 8.80 -0.68 -5.25
N TYR A 95 9.94 -0.56 -5.93
CA TYR A 95 10.03 0.29 -7.12
C TYR A 95 8.99 -0.13 -8.16
N GLY A 96 8.23 0.82 -8.71
CA GLY A 96 7.13 0.56 -9.65
C GLY A 96 5.79 0.14 -9.03
N ALA A 97 5.75 -0.27 -7.74
CA ALA A 97 4.53 -0.79 -7.11
C ALA A 97 4.17 -0.15 -5.77
N ASN A 98 4.77 1.00 -5.42
CA ASN A 98 4.48 1.69 -4.16
C ASN A 98 3.09 2.34 -4.11
N ARG A 99 2.56 2.77 -5.26
CA ARG A 99 1.29 3.49 -5.35
C ARG A 99 0.18 2.73 -4.61
N ASP A 100 -0.66 3.48 -3.88
CA ASP A 100 -1.86 2.96 -3.19
C ASP A 100 -1.59 1.72 -2.30
N SER A 101 -0.37 1.59 -1.75
CA SER A 101 0.06 0.38 -1.02
C SER A 101 0.42 0.66 0.43
N ILE A 102 0.21 -0.30 1.33
CA ILE A 102 0.83 -0.34 2.66
C ILE A 102 2.02 -1.29 2.63
N CYS A 103 3.13 -0.94 3.27
CA CYS A 103 4.35 -1.76 3.28
C CYS A 103 4.65 -2.26 4.69
N MET A 104 4.80 -3.57 4.82
CA MET A 104 5.21 -4.26 6.05
C MET A 104 6.61 -4.84 5.85
N GLU A 105 7.50 -4.49 6.76
CA GLU A 105 8.88 -4.96 6.78
C GLU A 105 9.07 -5.95 7.93
N HIS A 106 9.46 -7.18 7.65
CA HIS A 106 9.68 -8.18 8.69
C HIS A 106 11.15 -8.19 9.09
N PHE A 107 11.44 -7.81 10.33
CA PHE A 107 12.82 -7.75 10.82
C PHE A 107 13.42 -9.15 10.82
N GLY A 108 14.40 -9.39 9.95
CA GLY A 108 15.04 -10.69 9.76
C GLY A 108 15.56 -10.90 8.33
N ASN A 109 16.41 -11.92 8.17
CA ASN A 109 16.82 -12.46 6.88
C ASN A 109 16.14 -13.81 6.61
N PHE A 110 14.92 -13.80 6.10
CA PHE A 110 14.18 -15.04 5.79
C PHE A 110 14.55 -15.69 4.44
N ASP A 111 15.78 -15.50 3.96
CA ASP A 111 16.31 -16.36 2.91
C ASP A 111 16.65 -17.75 3.44
N LYS A 112 16.71 -18.76 2.54
CA LYS A 112 17.16 -20.11 2.93
C LYS A 112 18.57 -20.04 3.53
N GLY A 113 18.73 -20.60 4.72
CA GLY A 113 19.99 -20.52 5.49
C GLY A 113 20.17 -19.23 6.30
N GLY A 114 19.20 -18.32 6.28
CA GLY A 114 19.14 -17.15 7.15
C GLY A 114 18.39 -17.42 8.45
N ASP A 115 17.69 -16.40 8.95
CA ASP A 115 16.91 -16.48 10.18
C ASP A 115 15.70 -17.42 10.03
N GLU A 116 15.45 -18.23 11.05
CA GLU A 116 14.20 -18.96 11.20
C GLU A 116 13.18 -18.05 11.87
N MET A 117 12.10 -17.72 11.15
CA MET A 117 11.05 -16.87 11.69
C MET A 117 10.42 -17.52 12.93
N THR A 118 10.47 -16.81 14.07
CA THR A 118 9.89 -17.30 15.32
C THR A 118 8.39 -17.55 15.19
N PRO A 119 7.80 -18.45 15.99
CA PRO A 119 6.35 -18.64 16.03
C PRO A 119 5.58 -17.34 16.27
N GLU A 120 6.07 -16.48 17.17
CA GLU A 120 5.47 -15.20 17.53
C GLU A 120 5.50 -14.22 16.36
N GLN A 121 6.65 -14.06 15.69
CA GLN A 121 6.73 -13.19 14.51
C GLN A 121 5.88 -13.73 13.37
N ARG A 122 5.87 -15.05 13.15
CA ARG A 122 5.06 -15.70 12.12
C ARG A 122 3.57 -15.42 12.32
N GLU A 123 3.07 -15.58 13.54
CA GLU A 123 1.69 -15.25 13.90
C GLU A 123 1.39 -13.76 13.66
N THR A 124 2.31 -12.87 14.06
CA THR A 124 2.19 -11.44 13.83
C THR A 124 2.14 -11.06 12.35
N VAL A 125 2.98 -11.64 11.49
CA VAL A 125 2.97 -11.36 10.05
C VAL A 125 1.62 -11.71 9.43
N VAL A 126 1.09 -12.90 9.74
CA VAL A 126 -0.22 -13.34 9.23
C VAL A 126 -1.33 -12.44 9.77
N GLY A 127 -1.31 -12.16 11.08
CA GLY A 127 -2.33 -11.32 11.74
C GLY A 127 -2.34 -9.88 11.24
N MET A 128 -1.18 -9.25 11.04
CA MET A 128 -1.07 -7.91 10.46
C MET A 128 -1.64 -7.86 9.05
N THR A 129 -1.29 -8.83 8.22
CA THR A 129 -1.77 -8.93 6.84
C THR A 129 -3.30 -9.06 6.82
N ALA A 130 -3.86 -9.95 7.64
CA ALA A 130 -5.30 -10.13 7.78
C ALA A 130 -5.99 -8.82 8.23
N ALA A 131 -5.45 -8.15 9.25
CA ALA A 131 -6.03 -6.91 9.78
C ALA A 131 -6.02 -5.77 8.75
N LEU A 132 -4.96 -5.65 7.93
CA LEU A 132 -4.89 -4.66 6.85
C LEU A 132 -5.84 -5.00 5.70
N CYS A 133 -5.93 -6.27 5.31
CA CYS A 133 -6.88 -6.71 4.29
C CYS A 133 -8.33 -6.45 4.73
N ASP A 134 -8.68 -6.73 5.99
CA ASP A 134 -10.00 -6.42 6.54
C ASP A 134 -10.25 -4.90 6.57
N LYS A 135 -9.32 -4.13 7.14
CA LYS A 135 -9.41 -2.67 7.26
C LYS A 135 -9.67 -1.99 5.92
N PHE A 136 -8.93 -2.38 4.89
CA PHE A 136 -8.97 -1.74 3.57
C PHE A 136 -9.82 -2.49 2.55
N ARG A 137 -10.50 -3.57 2.98
CA ARG A 137 -11.38 -4.41 2.15
C ARG A 137 -10.67 -4.97 0.92
N LEU A 138 -9.44 -5.44 1.13
CA LEU A 138 -8.60 -5.95 0.04
C LEU A 138 -8.98 -7.40 -0.30
N PRO A 139 -9.06 -7.78 -1.58
CA PRO A 139 -9.21 -9.17 -1.97
C PRO A 139 -8.02 -10.02 -1.51
N LEU A 140 -8.31 -11.26 -1.14
CA LEU A 140 -7.29 -12.21 -0.70
C LEU A 140 -6.71 -12.94 -1.91
N ASN A 141 -5.80 -12.27 -2.60
CA ASN A 141 -5.12 -12.81 -3.77
C ASN A 141 -3.72 -12.19 -3.92
N SER A 142 -2.98 -12.66 -4.93
CA SER A 142 -1.63 -12.20 -5.21
C SER A 142 -1.56 -10.82 -5.87
N PHE A 143 -2.68 -10.13 -6.11
CA PHE A 143 -2.70 -8.75 -6.62
C PHE A 143 -2.86 -7.72 -5.51
N SER A 144 -3.50 -8.10 -4.40
CA SER A 144 -3.62 -7.24 -3.22
C SER A 144 -2.67 -7.57 -2.09
N ILE A 145 -2.15 -8.80 -2.02
CA ILE A 145 -1.06 -9.16 -1.09
C ILE A 145 0.15 -9.48 -1.95
N ILE A 146 1.10 -8.54 -2.02
CA ILE A 146 2.22 -8.61 -2.97
C ILE A 146 3.57 -8.80 -2.28
N TYR A 147 4.44 -9.59 -2.88
CA TYR A 147 5.82 -9.77 -2.43
C TYR A 147 6.76 -8.93 -3.29
N HIS A 148 7.81 -8.37 -2.69
CA HIS A 148 8.83 -7.63 -3.43
C HIS A 148 9.48 -8.47 -4.54
N HIS A 149 9.67 -9.77 -4.32
CA HIS A 149 10.25 -10.71 -5.27
C HIS A 149 9.51 -10.75 -6.63
N TRP A 150 8.26 -10.31 -6.69
CA TRP A 150 7.47 -10.39 -7.92
C TRP A 150 7.73 -9.24 -8.89
N PHE A 151 8.60 -8.29 -8.54
CA PHE A 151 8.86 -7.07 -9.30
C PHE A 151 10.33 -6.97 -9.72
N ASP A 152 10.56 -6.68 -10.99
CA ASP A 152 11.89 -6.49 -11.57
C ASP A 152 12.56 -5.23 -11.00
N LEU A 153 13.84 -5.34 -10.63
CA LEU A 153 14.54 -4.28 -9.91
C LEU A 153 14.89 -3.06 -10.77
N ASN A 154 15.01 -3.22 -12.08
CA ASN A 154 15.43 -2.14 -12.97
C ASN A 154 14.22 -1.36 -13.51
N THR A 155 13.11 -2.06 -13.73
CA THR A 155 11.93 -1.52 -14.39
C THR A 155 10.75 -1.31 -13.44
N GLY A 156 10.76 -1.97 -12.27
CA GLY A 156 9.65 -1.98 -11.32
C GLY A 156 8.44 -2.77 -11.80
N LYS A 157 8.54 -3.44 -12.96
CA LYS A 157 7.44 -4.18 -13.56
C LYS A 157 7.23 -5.50 -12.84
N ARG A 158 5.97 -5.87 -12.65
CA ARG A 158 5.62 -7.19 -12.14
C ARG A 158 6.00 -8.26 -13.17
N ASN A 159 6.85 -9.20 -12.76
CA ASN A 159 7.26 -10.35 -13.56
C ASN A 159 7.14 -11.68 -12.79
N ASN A 160 6.53 -11.66 -11.60
CA ASN A 160 6.29 -12.81 -10.73
C ASN A 160 7.56 -13.60 -10.34
N GLY A 161 8.73 -12.95 -10.31
CA GLY A 161 9.96 -13.58 -9.87
C GLY A 161 10.70 -14.34 -10.97
N THR A 162 10.50 -13.99 -12.24
CA THR A 162 11.09 -14.70 -13.39
C THR A 162 12.49 -14.23 -13.76
N GLY A 163 12.97 -13.09 -13.24
CA GLY A 163 14.33 -12.60 -13.50
C GLY A 163 14.60 -11.21 -12.91
N ASN A 164 15.85 -10.98 -12.49
CA ASN A 164 16.31 -9.69 -11.93
C ASN A 164 15.44 -9.17 -10.77
N ASN A 165 15.12 -10.06 -9.82
CA ASN A 165 14.29 -9.78 -8.66
C ASN A 165 15.10 -9.87 -7.36
N LYS A 166 14.71 -9.12 -6.33
CA LYS A 166 15.20 -9.33 -4.95
C LYS A 166 14.64 -10.61 -4.36
N SER A 167 15.36 -11.27 -3.45
CA SER A 167 14.83 -12.43 -2.72
C SER A 167 13.69 -12.10 -1.74
N CYS A 168 13.63 -10.84 -1.30
CA CYS A 168 12.62 -10.25 -0.40
C CYS A 168 11.16 -10.64 -0.75
N PRO A 169 10.32 -11.11 0.19
CA PRO A 169 10.51 -11.14 1.65
C PRO A 169 11.37 -12.29 2.17
N GLY A 170 12.07 -13.01 1.29
CA GLY A 170 13.00 -14.07 1.62
C GLY A 170 12.61 -15.38 0.94
N SER A 171 13.59 -16.10 0.42
CA SER A 171 13.42 -17.39 -0.26
C SER A 171 12.93 -18.54 0.64
N ASN A 172 12.79 -18.30 1.95
CA ASN A 172 12.15 -19.20 2.92
C ASN A 172 10.94 -18.55 3.63
N PHE A 173 10.46 -17.38 3.17
CA PHE A 173 9.32 -16.70 3.77
C PHE A 173 8.06 -17.55 3.65
N PHE A 174 7.57 -18.10 4.76
CA PHE A 174 6.45 -19.07 4.75
C PHE A 174 6.65 -20.21 3.72
N GLY A 175 7.89 -20.66 3.53
CA GLY A 175 8.23 -21.75 2.61
C GLY A 175 8.58 -21.31 1.18
N GLY A 176 8.52 -20.01 0.84
CA GLY A 176 9.08 -19.50 -0.41
C GLY A 176 8.54 -18.14 -0.85
N ASN A 177 9.14 -17.56 -1.89
CA ASN A 177 8.83 -16.20 -2.36
C ASN A 177 8.17 -16.15 -3.75
N LYS A 178 7.76 -17.29 -4.32
CA LYS A 178 7.03 -17.33 -5.59
C LYS A 178 5.51 -17.22 -5.36
N ILE A 179 4.78 -16.96 -6.45
CA ILE A 179 3.30 -16.93 -6.44
C ILE A 179 2.72 -18.27 -5.92
N ASP A 180 3.31 -19.39 -6.34
CA ASP A 180 2.87 -20.71 -5.90
C ASP A 180 3.10 -20.94 -4.39
N ASP A 181 4.21 -20.43 -3.86
CA ASP A 181 4.50 -20.52 -2.42
C ASP A 181 3.53 -19.68 -1.61
N PHE A 182 3.23 -18.46 -2.09
CA PHE A 182 2.20 -17.60 -1.51
C PHE A 182 0.83 -18.31 -1.48
N ASN A 183 0.38 -18.84 -2.62
CA ASN A 183 -0.91 -19.52 -2.75
C ASN A 183 -1.00 -20.76 -1.86
N ARG A 184 0.08 -21.53 -1.76
CA ARG A 184 0.13 -22.79 -1.01
C ARG A 184 0.26 -22.58 0.50
N ASN A 185 1.06 -21.60 0.92
CA ASN A 185 1.56 -21.55 2.28
C ASN A 185 1.15 -20.30 3.06
N PHE A 186 1.01 -19.13 2.42
CA PHE A 186 0.76 -17.88 3.13
C PHE A 186 -0.70 -17.43 3.04
N LEU A 187 -1.27 -17.42 1.83
CA LEU A 187 -2.66 -17.04 1.58
C LEU A 187 -3.67 -17.83 2.44
N PRO A 188 -3.54 -19.17 2.61
CA PRO A 188 -4.46 -19.93 3.46
C PRO A 188 -4.43 -19.50 4.93
N LEU A 189 -3.25 -19.13 5.45
CA LEU A 189 -3.11 -18.67 6.83
C LEU A 189 -3.80 -17.32 7.04
N VAL A 190 -3.66 -16.40 6.09
CA VAL A 190 -4.35 -15.10 6.12
C VAL A 190 -5.87 -15.29 6.01
N SER A 191 -6.31 -16.15 5.09
CA SER A 191 -7.74 -16.49 4.93
C SER A 191 -8.33 -17.09 6.20
N GLN A 192 -7.58 -17.96 6.89
CA GLN A 192 -8.01 -18.56 8.15
C GLN A 192 -8.23 -17.50 9.24
N LYS A 193 -7.37 -16.48 9.36
CA LYS A 193 -7.57 -15.37 10.31
C LYS A 193 -8.85 -14.59 10.05
N LEU A 194 -9.25 -14.49 8.78
CA LEU A 194 -10.47 -13.83 8.35
C LEU A 194 -11.68 -14.78 8.29
N GLN A 195 -11.54 -16.02 8.77
CA GLN A 195 -12.58 -17.04 8.79
C GLN A 195 -13.18 -17.31 7.40
N GLY A 196 -12.40 -17.16 6.33
CA GLY A 196 -12.86 -17.35 4.96
C GLY A 196 -13.90 -16.32 4.48
N ARG A 197 -14.06 -15.20 5.19
CA ARG A 197 -14.99 -14.13 4.77
C ARG A 197 -14.49 -13.55 3.43
N PRO A 198 -15.37 -13.42 2.42
CA PRO A 198 -15.00 -12.76 1.17
C PRO A 198 -14.63 -11.29 1.45
N ALA A 199 -13.80 -10.72 0.59
CA ALA A 199 -13.47 -9.30 0.70
C ALA A 199 -14.76 -8.46 0.67
N PRO A 200 -14.94 -7.54 1.64
CA PRO A 200 -16.15 -6.75 1.70
C PRO A 200 -16.32 -5.93 0.43
N ALA A 201 -17.56 -5.77 -0.04
CA ALA A 201 -17.86 -4.86 -1.14
C ALA A 201 -17.31 -3.44 -0.86
N PRO A 202 -17.03 -2.63 -1.90
CA PRO A 202 -16.66 -1.23 -1.70
C PRO A 202 -17.63 -0.52 -0.75
N PRO A 203 -17.17 0.48 0.03
CA PRO A 203 -18.06 1.28 0.86
C PRO A 203 -19.27 1.77 0.07
N ALA A 204 -20.47 1.63 0.63
CA ALA A 204 -21.68 2.17 0.02
C ALA A 204 -21.57 3.70 -0.12
N ALA A 205 -22.33 4.26 -1.07
CA ALA A 205 -22.46 5.71 -1.30
C ALA A 205 -21.19 6.46 -1.78
N ILE A 206 -20.20 5.76 -2.37
CA ILE A 206 -19.15 6.46 -3.14
C ILE A 206 -19.79 7.04 -4.40
N GLN A 207 -19.80 8.37 -4.53
CA GLN A 207 -20.32 9.07 -5.69
C GLN A 207 -19.31 9.09 -6.84
N LYS A 208 -18.03 9.33 -6.52
CA LYS A 208 -16.92 9.40 -7.48
C LYS A 208 -15.57 9.24 -6.78
N TYR A 209 -14.51 9.12 -7.57
CA TYR A 209 -13.13 9.20 -7.09
C TYR A 209 -12.47 10.47 -7.62
N VAL A 210 -11.50 10.99 -6.88
CA VAL A 210 -10.66 12.10 -7.33
C VAL A 210 -9.20 11.82 -7.01
N VAL A 211 -8.28 12.35 -7.82
CA VAL A 211 -6.85 12.40 -7.51
C VAL A 211 -6.48 13.79 -7.00
N VAL A 212 -5.67 13.86 -5.95
CA VAL A 212 -5.17 15.12 -5.40
C VAL A 212 -4.07 15.70 -6.28
N THR A 213 -4.16 17.00 -6.61
CA THR A 213 -3.16 17.72 -7.42
C THR A 213 -2.26 18.66 -6.61
N ALA A 214 -2.60 18.96 -5.36
CA ALA A 214 -1.75 19.73 -4.46
C ALA A 214 -0.74 18.85 -3.72
N ASN A 215 0.43 19.38 -3.39
CA ASN A 215 1.42 18.68 -2.56
C ASN A 215 0.84 18.23 -1.22
N LEU A 216 0.07 19.10 -0.56
CA LEU A 216 -0.63 18.85 0.69
C LEU A 216 -2.04 19.45 0.61
N LEU A 217 -3.06 18.61 0.69
CA LEU A 217 -4.47 19.00 0.70
C LEU A 217 -5.05 18.76 2.11
N ASN A 218 -5.29 19.87 2.82
CA ASN A 218 -5.86 19.81 4.17
C ASN A 218 -7.27 19.21 4.14
N VAL A 219 -7.53 18.32 5.10
CA VAL A 219 -8.86 17.81 5.41
C VAL A 219 -9.47 18.67 6.51
N ARG A 220 -10.72 19.11 6.35
CA ARG A 220 -11.42 20.00 7.27
C ARG A 220 -12.74 19.41 7.76
N GLU A 221 -13.19 19.88 8.92
CA GLU A 221 -14.38 19.36 9.60
C GLU A 221 -15.71 19.89 9.02
N ALA A 222 -15.64 20.85 8.09
CA ALA A 222 -16.78 21.41 7.36
C ALA A 222 -16.35 21.90 5.96
N PRO A 223 -17.28 22.10 5.00
CA PRO A 223 -16.99 22.58 3.65
C PRO A 223 -16.69 24.09 3.62
N SER A 224 -15.65 24.51 4.34
CA SER A 224 -15.24 25.91 4.46
C SER A 224 -13.74 26.04 4.70
N GLY A 225 -13.12 27.06 4.10
CA GLY A 225 -11.70 27.37 4.28
C GLY A 225 -11.35 27.81 5.70
N SER A 226 -12.32 28.32 6.47
CA SER A 226 -12.16 28.73 7.87
C SER A 226 -12.43 27.60 8.87
N ALA A 227 -13.00 26.46 8.43
CA ALA A 227 -13.30 25.35 9.32
C ALA A 227 -12.00 24.72 9.89
N PRO A 228 -12.02 24.19 11.12
CA PRO A 228 -10.87 23.48 11.69
C PRO A 228 -10.38 22.37 10.76
N LYS A 229 -9.06 22.11 10.80
CA LYS A 229 -8.50 20.91 10.18
C LYS A 229 -8.91 19.69 11.00
N ALA A 230 -9.19 18.57 10.34
CA ALA A 230 -9.49 17.33 11.02
C ALA A 230 -8.31 16.92 11.92
N SER A 231 -8.59 16.63 13.19
CA SER A 231 -7.57 16.26 14.18
C SER A 231 -7.17 14.78 14.13
N ASP A 232 -8.00 13.94 13.51
CA ASP A 232 -7.84 12.48 13.49
C ASP A 232 -7.02 11.94 12.31
N ARG A 233 -6.55 12.81 11.42
CA ARG A 233 -5.75 12.43 10.25
C ARG A 233 -4.93 13.59 9.69
N GLY A 234 -3.93 13.23 8.88
CA GLY A 234 -3.10 14.20 8.16
C GLY A 234 -3.75 14.76 6.91
N ALA A 235 -3.04 15.68 6.25
CA ALA A 235 -3.39 16.15 4.92
C ALA A 235 -3.20 15.03 3.87
N ALA A 236 -4.09 14.98 2.89
CA ALA A 236 -3.90 14.12 1.72
C ALA A 236 -2.74 14.65 0.87
N GLN A 237 -1.99 13.75 0.25
CA GLN A 237 -0.78 14.09 -0.52
C GLN A 237 -1.07 14.13 -2.02
N LEU A 238 -0.18 14.76 -2.79
CA LEU A 238 -0.19 14.70 -4.25
C LEU A 238 -0.32 13.25 -4.74
N GLY A 239 -1.23 13.01 -5.68
CA GLY A 239 -1.46 11.70 -6.28
C GLY A 239 -2.33 10.75 -5.44
N SER A 240 -2.68 11.10 -4.20
CA SER A 240 -3.62 10.30 -3.40
C SER A 240 -4.98 10.22 -4.10
N ILE A 241 -5.51 9.00 -4.21
CA ILE A 241 -6.87 8.76 -4.70
C ILE A 241 -7.85 8.83 -3.52
N LEU A 242 -8.78 9.78 -3.57
CA LEU A 242 -9.83 9.98 -2.57
C LEU A 242 -11.16 9.41 -3.04
N ARG A 243 -11.93 8.85 -2.10
CA ARG A 243 -13.33 8.45 -2.30
C ARG A 243 -14.23 9.60 -1.90
N ILE A 244 -15.11 10.04 -2.80
CA ILE A 244 -16.03 11.14 -2.54
C ILE A 244 -17.42 10.60 -2.24
N TYR A 245 -18.01 11.08 -1.15
CA TYR A 245 -19.33 10.65 -0.66
C TYR A 245 -20.38 11.74 -0.79
N ASP A 246 -19.96 13.00 -0.89
CA ASP A 246 -20.85 14.16 -1.02
C ASP A 246 -20.09 15.38 -1.55
N GLU A 247 -20.82 16.38 -2.02
CA GLU A 247 -20.26 17.64 -2.55
C GLU A 247 -21.09 18.84 -2.09
N SER A 248 -20.41 19.92 -1.67
CA SER A 248 -21.07 21.15 -1.23
C SER A 248 -20.21 22.37 -1.54
N ASN A 249 -20.71 23.28 -2.38
CA ASN A 249 -20.04 24.55 -2.70
C ASN A 249 -18.56 24.39 -3.11
N GLY A 250 -18.26 23.38 -3.93
CA GLY A 250 -16.89 23.08 -4.39
C GLY A 250 -16.02 22.32 -3.36
N TRP A 251 -16.57 21.93 -2.22
CA TRP A 251 -15.92 21.03 -1.26
C TRP A 251 -16.40 19.60 -1.44
N LEU A 252 -15.48 18.64 -1.29
CA LEU A 252 -15.74 17.22 -1.48
C LEU A 252 -15.64 16.50 -0.14
N LYS A 253 -16.68 15.77 0.25
CA LYS A 253 -16.70 14.97 1.47
C LYS A 253 -15.99 13.65 1.24
N ILE A 254 -14.96 13.37 2.02
CA ILE A 254 -14.06 12.21 1.85
C ILE A 254 -14.29 11.10 2.89
N SER A 255 -15.32 11.24 3.72
CA SER A 255 -15.68 10.26 4.75
C SER A 255 -17.18 10.02 4.74
N ASN A 256 -17.59 8.75 4.77
CA ASN A 256 -18.99 8.38 4.86
C ASN A 256 -19.57 8.67 6.27
N SER A 257 -18.77 8.46 7.31
CA SER A 257 -19.22 8.53 8.71
C SER A 257 -18.89 9.85 9.42
N GLN A 258 -18.01 10.68 8.86
CA GLN A 258 -17.59 11.94 9.46
C GLN A 258 -17.76 13.09 8.47
N SER A 259 -17.89 14.30 8.99
CA SER A 259 -17.89 15.53 8.19
C SER A 259 -16.45 15.91 7.83
N HIS A 260 -15.80 15.17 6.95
CA HIS A 260 -14.43 15.47 6.50
C HIS A 260 -14.42 15.89 5.05
N TRP A 261 -13.90 17.08 4.80
CA TRP A 261 -14.00 17.77 3.52
C TRP A 261 -12.63 18.20 3.02
N VAL A 262 -12.44 18.15 1.71
CA VAL A 262 -11.30 18.74 1.01
C VAL A 262 -11.81 19.75 -0.01
N TYR A 263 -11.01 20.76 -0.33
CA TYR A 263 -11.42 21.74 -1.34
C TYR A 263 -11.18 21.17 -2.74
N GLY A 264 -12.25 20.98 -3.51
CA GLY A 264 -12.25 20.21 -4.76
C GLY A 264 -11.39 20.82 -5.87
N GLN A 265 -11.12 22.13 -5.84
CA GLN A 265 -10.25 22.78 -6.83
C GLN A 265 -8.81 22.22 -6.89
N TYR A 266 -8.38 21.51 -5.83
CA TYR A 266 -7.07 20.87 -5.75
C TYR A 266 -7.14 19.36 -6.06
N THR A 267 -8.13 18.98 -6.86
CA THR A 267 -8.37 17.59 -7.26
C THR A 267 -8.84 17.53 -8.71
N ILE A 268 -8.69 16.37 -9.33
CA ILE A 268 -9.27 16.05 -10.64
C ILE A 268 -10.07 14.76 -10.48
N GLU A 269 -11.24 14.68 -11.10
CA GLU A 269 -12.04 13.45 -11.09
C GLU A 269 -11.32 12.31 -11.81
N VAL A 270 -11.42 11.11 -11.25
CA VAL A 270 -10.89 9.89 -11.87
C VAL A 270 -11.91 8.76 -11.79
N LYS A 271 -11.89 7.89 -12.80
CA LYS A 271 -12.75 6.70 -12.86
C LYS A 271 -11.92 5.47 -12.52
N ARG A 272 -12.41 4.65 -11.60
CA ARG A 272 -11.78 3.36 -11.28
C ARG A 272 -12.06 2.37 -12.40
N ALA A 273 -11.04 1.60 -12.76
CA ALA A 273 -11.17 0.50 -13.72
C ALA A 273 -10.24 -0.66 -13.36
N THR A 274 -10.60 -1.85 -13.83
CA THR A 274 -9.82 -3.07 -13.69
C THR A 274 -9.38 -3.56 -15.07
N VAL A 275 -8.13 -4.00 -15.18
CA VAL A 275 -7.58 -4.58 -16.41
C VAL A 275 -8.20 -5.94 -16.67
N ASN A 276 -8.73 -6.16 -17.88
CA ASN A 276 -9.38 -7.40 -18.30
C ASN A 276 -8.54 -8.23 -19.30
N ALA A 277 -7.29 -7.84 -19.53
CA ALA A 277 -6.34 -8.53 -20.41
C ALA A 277 -5.20 -9.13 -19.60
N ASN A 278 -4.73 -10.33 -19.98
CA ASN A 278 -3.60 -11.01 -19.34
C ASN A 278 -2.38 -10.08 -19.17
N VAL A 279 -2.06 -9.33 -20.24
CA VAL A 279 -1.02 -8.30 -20.26
C VAL A 279 -1.53 -7.12 -21.09
N LEU A 280 -1.74 -5.98 -20.46
CA LEU A 280 -2.09 -4.72 -21.10
C LEU A 280 -0.87 -3.80 -21.20
N ARG A 281 -0.52 -3.42 -22.42
CA ARG A 281 0.58 -2.48 -22.69
C ARG A 281 0.17 -1.05 -22.34
N VAL A 282 1.01 -0.39 -21.56
CA VAL A 282 0.91 1.03 -21.24
C VAL A 282 1.93 1.80 -22.04
N ARG A 283 1.52 2.94 -22.59
CA ARG A 283 2.27 3.72 -23.56
C ARG A 283 2.47 5.15 -23.09
N SER A 284 3.46 5.84 -23.66
CA SER A 284 3.76 7.25 -23.39
C SER A 284 2.76 8.25 -23.99
N GLY A 285 1.72 7.78 -24.70
CA GLY A 285 0.70 8.63 -25.31
C GLY A 285 -0.47 7.83 -25.88
N PRO A 286 -1.55 8.53 -26.30
CA PRO A 286 -2.80 7.92 -26.76
C PRO A 286 -2.66 7.38 -28.19
N GLY A 287 -2.13 6.16 -28.34
CA GLY A 287 -2.01 5.53 -29.66
C GLY A 287 -1.01 4.37 -29.70
N THR A 288 -1.15 3.51 -30.71
CA THR A 288 -0.22 2.39 -30.92
C THR A 288 1.17 2.82 -31.41
N ASN A 289 1.31 4.05 -31.91
CA ASN A 289 2.57 4.64 -32.38
C ASN A 289 3.46 5.14 -31.23
N PHE A 290 2.93 5.29 -30.01
CA PHE A 290 3.71 5.69 -28.83
C PHE A 290 4.47 4.51 -28.23
N SER A 291 5.65 4.77 -27.68
CA SER A 291 6.49 3.75 -27.06
C SER A 291 5.79 3.08 -25.88
N ILE A 292 5.99 1.77 -25.71
CA ILE A 292 5.54 1.03 -24.53
C ILE A 292 6.45 1.39 -23.37
N VAL A 293 5.87 1.93 -22.30
CA VAL A 293 6.60 2.35 -21.09
C VAL A 293 6.34 1.41 -19.92
N ASP A 294 5.16 0.78 -19.88
CA ASP A 294 4.75 -0.10 -18.79
C ASP A 294 3.88 -1.27 -19.27
N ASN A 295 3.62 -2.24 -18.41
CA ASN A 295 2.58 -3.23 -18.63
C ASN A 295 1.79 -3.47 -17.34
N LEU A 296 0.49 -3.68 -17.49
CA LEU A 296 -0.39 -4.08 -16.39
C LEU A 296 -0.89 -5.50 -16.61
N MET A 297 -1.06 -6.23 -15.53
CA MET A 297 -1.59 -7.60 -15.55
C MET A 297 -3.11 -7.58 -15.38
N GLU A 298 -3.76 -8.67 -15.77
CA GLU A 298 -5.19 -8.86 -15.50
C GLU A 298 -5.50 -8.67 -14.01
N SER A 299 -6.67 -8.10 -13.71
CA SER A 299 -7.12 -7.77 -12.36
C SER A 299 -6.38 -6.63 -11.65
N GLU A 300 -5.33 -6.05 -12.24
CA GLU A 300 -4.75 -4.82 -11.71
C GLU A 300 -5.73 -3.66 -11.85
N GLU A 301 -5.80 -2.84 -10.81
CA GLU A 301 -6.71 -1.69 -10.75
C GLU A 301 -5.98 -0.39 -11.07
N VAL A 302 -6.64 0.45 -11.86
CA VAL A 302 -6.17 1.77 -12.26
C VAL A 302 -7.26 2.82 -12.03
N PHE A 303 -6.81 4.07 -11.99
CA PHE A 303 -7.69 5.24 -11.94
C PHE A 303 -7.41 6.11 -13.17
N ILE A 304 -8.44 6.38 -13.95
CA ILE A 304 -8.37 7.06 -15.24
C ILE A 304 -8.84 8.50 -15.11
N SER A 305 -7.99 9.46 -15.47
CA SER A 305 -8.27 10.90 -15.39
C SER A 305 -8.80 11.48 -16.71
N GLU A 306 -8.41 10.87 -17.83
CA GLU A 306 -8.65 11.41 -19.16
C GLU A 306 -8.88 10.28 -20.16
N GLU A 307 -9.75 10.54 -21.14
CA GLU A 307 -10.02 9.64 -22.26
C GLU A 307 -9.82 10.40 -23.57
N GLU A 308 -8.99 9.86 -24.46
CA GLU A 308 -8.71 10.45 -25.77
C GLU A 308 -8.68 9.34 -26.84
N ASN A 309 -9.55 9.44 -27.86
CA ASN A 309 -9.53 8.55 -29.03
C ASN A 309 -9.49 7.03 -28.69
N GLY A 310 -10.19 6.60 -27.64
CA GLY A 310 -10.21 5.21 -27.18
C GLY A 310 -9.01 4.79 -26.31
N TRP A 311 -8.20 5.75 -25.88
CA TRP A 311 -7.12 5.59 -24.91
C TRP A 311 -7.47 6.29 -23.59
N CYS A 312 -6.94 5.79 -22.50
CA CYS A 312 -7.20 6.26 -21.15
C CYS A 312 -5.89 6.60 -20.44
N LYS A 313 -5.78 7.81 -19.88
CA LYS A 313 -4.63 8.28 -19.11
C LYS A 313 -4.73 7.83 -17.65
N ILE A 314 -3.66 7.28 -17.12
CA ILE A 314 -3.60 6.79 -15.74
C ILE A 314 -3.30 7.96 -14.79
N SER A 315 -4.30 8.35 -13.99
CA SER A 315 -4.15 9.34 -12.91
C SER A 315 -3.45 10.63 -13.40
N LEU A 316 -2.40 11.07 -12.71
CA LEU A 316 -1.60 12.24 -13.10
C LEU A 316 -0.35 11.87 -13.92
N GLU A 317 -0.23 10.62 -14.38
CA GLU A 317 0.94 10.13 -15.12
C GLU A 317 0.76 10.32 -16.63
N GLU A 318 1.86 10.52 -17.37
CA GLU A 318 1.88 10.47 -18.84
C GLU A 318 1.92 9.01 -19.36
N LYS A 319 0.99 8.21 -18.83
CA LYS A 319 0.84 6.79 -19.12
C LYS A 319 -0.56 6.51 -19.62
N TRP A 320 -0.63 5.89 -20.78
CA TRP A 320 -1.87 5.68 -21.53
C TRP A 320 -2.08 4.21 -21.85
N LEU A 321 -3.31 3.74 -21.76
CA LEU A 321 -3.69 2.36 -22.08
C LEU A 321 -4.98 2.34 -22.91
N SER A 322 -5.22 1.25 -23.63
CA SER A 322 -6.42 1.16 -24.47
C SER A 322 -7.66 0.88 -23.61
N LYS A 323 -8.72 1.66 -23.83
CA LYS A 323 -10.01 1.55 -23.12
C LYS A 323 -10.66 0.18 -23.29
N ASN A 324 -10.41 -0.50 -24.41
CA ASN A 324 -11.00 -1.81 -24.71
C ASN A 324 -10.60 -2.90 -23.70
N TYR A 325 -9.51 -2.68 -22.97
CA TYR A 325 -8.98 -3.64 -22.01
C TYR A 325 -9.27 -3.26 -20.55
N LEU A 326 -10.26 -2.38 -20.35
CA LEU A 326 -10.68 -1.90 -19.04
C LEU A 326 -12.15 -2.20 -18.78
N ASN A 327 -12.41 -2.72 -17.58
CA ASN A 327 -13.75 -2.78 -16.99
C ASN A 327 -13.88 -1.63 -16.00
N PHE A 328 -14.69 -0.62 -16.31
CA PHE A 328 -14.99 0.48 -15.40
C PHE A 328 -15.97 0.03 -14.31
N SER A 329 -15.75 0.52 -13.08
CA SER A 329 -16.54 0.18 -11.90
C SER A 329 -17.28 1.37 -11.32
#